data_AF-A0A2S7HQB8-F1
#
_entry.id   AF-A0A2S7HQB8-F1
#
_cell.length_a   1.000
_cell.length_b   1.000
_cell.length_c   1.000
_cell.angle_alpha   90.00
_cell.angle_beta   90.00
_cell.angle_gamma   90.00
#
_symmetry.space_group_name_H-M   'P 1'
#
loop_
_entity.id
_entity.type
_entity.pdbx_description
1 polymer ?
#
loop_
_entity_poly.entity_id
_entity_poly.type
_entity_poly.pdbx_seq_one_letter_code
_entity_poly.pdbx_strand_id
1 'polypeptide(L)'
;MESTPKKAPRSKFPALLVVALALVALVFVIWRVDSAPSTNDAYASADTIDVVPEVSGRIVELAVTDNQAVKQGDLLFRIDPRPYEANLAKAEASLAALDKQIMLTQRSV
;
A
#
# COMPACT_ATOMS: atom_id res chain seq x y z
N MET A 1 85.84 -0.88 41.73
CA MET A 1 84.72 -1.49 42.48
C MET A 1 83.43 -0.94 41.91
N GLU A 2 82.84 -1.71 41.02
CA GLU A 2 81.58 -1.44 40.29
C GLU A 2 80.37 -1.47 41.22
N SER A 3 79.41 -0.59 40.97
CA SER A 3 78.01 -0.84 41.31
C SER A 3 77.12 -0.35 40.17
N THR A 4 76.80 -1.26 39.27
CA THR A 4 75.85 -1.10 38.16
C THR A 4 74.41 -1.08 38.68
N PRO A 5 73.52 -0.20 38.15
CA PRO A 5 72.15 -0.16 38.61
C PRO A 5 71.33 -1.30 37.98
N LYS A 6 70.76 -2.15 38.85
CA LYS A 6 69.86 -3.25 38.51
C LYS A 6 68.51 -2.69 38.03
N LYS A 7 68.28 -2.75 36.71
CA LYS A 7 67.05 -2.30 36.05
C LYS A 7 65.84 -3.13 36.53
N ALA A 8 64.88 -2.48 37.17
CA ALA A 8 63.68 -3.12 37.71
C ALA A 8 62.86 -3.83 36.61
N PRO A 9 62.23 -4.98 36.91
CA PRO A 9 61.49 -5.76 35.92
C PRO A 9 60.26 -4.98 35.46
N ARG A 10 60.20 -4.66 34.15
CA ARG A 10 59.02 -4.05 33.52
C ARG A 10 57.86 -5.03 33.61
N SER A 11 56.94 -4.77 34.54
CA SER A 11 55.75 -5.57 34.72
C SER A 11 54.87 -5.43 33.47
N LYS A 12 54.40 -6.54 32.89
CA LYS A 12 53.54 -6.51 31.68
C LYS A 12 52.07 -6.20 32.00
N PHE A 13 51.74 -5.97 33.27
CA PHE A 13 50.42 -5.63 33.77
C PHE A 13 49.77 -4.39 33.13
N PRO A 14 50.45 -3.23 32.98
CA PRO A 14 49.84 -2.08 32.30
C PRO A 14 49.54 -2.38 30.83
N ALA A 15 50.38 -3.17 30.16
CA ALA A 15 50.13 -3.59 28.78
C ALA A 15 48.91 -4.53 28.68
N LEU A 16 48.76 -5.46 29.62
CA LEU A 16 47.61 -6.36 29.68
C LEU A 16 46.29 -5.61 29.94
N LEU A 17 46.34 -4.56 30.77
CA LEU A 17 45.19 -3.73 31.11
C LEU A 17 44.73 -2.90 29.89
N VAL A 18 45.67 -2.32 29.14
CA VAL A 18 45.35 -1.61 27.89
C VAL A 18 44.71 -2.54 26.87
N VAL A 19 45.21 -3.77 26.73
CA VAL A 19 44.62 -4.76 25.82
C VAL A 19 43.21 -5.15 26.28
N ALA A 20 42.99 -5.40 27.57
CA ALA A 20 41.66 -5.71 28.10
C ALA A 20 40.67 -4.56 27.87
N LEU A 21 41.10 -3.32 28.05
CA LEU A 21 40.26 -2.13 27.87
C LEU A 21 39.93 -1.91 26.39
N ALA A 22 40.87 -2.17 25.49
CA ALA A 22 40.62 -2.17 24.04
C ALA A 22 39.61 -3.25 23.62
N LEU A 23 39.68 -4.45 24.21
CA LEU A 23 38.70 -5.52 23.96
C LEU A 23 37.31 -5.15 24.46
N VAL A 24 37.19 -4.56 25.65
CA VAL A 24 35.89 -4.09 26.18
C VAL A 24 35.30 -3.00 25.30
N ALA A 25 36.11 -2.03 24.86
CA ALA A 25 35.66 -0.98 23.96
C ALA A 25 35.20 -1.53 22.60
N LEU A 26 35.93 -2.52 22.05
CA LEU A 26 35.56 -3.21 20.82
C LEU A 26 34.20 -3.90 20.96
N VAL A 27 34.01 -4.68 22.02
CA VAL A 27 32.75 -5.38 22.30
C VAL A 27 31.60 -4.39 22.46
N PHE A 28 31.83 -3.28 23.16
CA PHE A 28 30.83 -2.23 23.35
C PHE A 28 30.40 -1.58 22.02
N VAL A 29 31.35 -1.29 21.12
CA VAL A 29 31.06 -0.72 19.80
C VAL A 29 30.27 -1.71 18.95
N ILE A 30 30.68 -2.98 18.91
CA ILE A 30 29.96 -4.02 18.16
C ILE A 30 28.53 -4.15 18.69
N TRP A 31 28.35 -4.26 20.01
CA TRP A 31 27.03 -4.35 20.64
C TRP A 31 26.14 -3.15 20.29
N ARG A 32 26.73 -1.94 20.22
CA ARG A 32 26.00 -0.72 19.90
C ARG A 32 25.53 -0.65 18.44
N VAL A 33 26.32 -1.20 17.52
CA VAL A 33 26.01 -1.28 16.08
C VAL A 33 24.95 -2.35 15.82
N ASP A 34 25.07 -3.53 16.45
CA ASP A 34 24.11 -4.62 16.31
C ASP A 34 22.74 -4.33 16.95
N SER A 35 22.70 -3.53 18.02
CA SER A 35 21.44 -3.27 18.73
C SER A 35 20.44 -2.39 17.96
N ALA A 36 20.89 -1.68 16.92
CA ALA A 36 20.02 -0.79 16.13
C ALA A 36 20.48 -0.72 14.67
N PRO A 37 20.32 -1.81 13.90
CA PRO A 37 20.59 -1.78 12.46
C PRO A 37 19.61 -0.81 11.79
N SER A 38 20.15 0.14 11.03
CA SER A 38 19.35 1.06 10.22
C SER A 38 19.52 0.71 8.75
N THR A 39 18.42 0.67 8.01
CA THR A 39 18.42 0.52 6.56
C THR A 39 17.50 1.57 5.95
N ASN A 40 17.89 2.09 4.79
CA ASN A 40 17.04 2.97 3.98
C ASN A 40 16.19 2.18 2.97
N ASP A 41 16.36 0.86 2.93
CA ASP A 41 15.63 -0.03 2.03
C ASP A 41 14.31 -0.44 2.68
N ALA A 42 13.32 0.45 2.57
CA ALA A 42 11.95 0.21 3.02
C ALA A 42 10.99 0.26 1.83
N TYR A 43 10.15 -0.77 1.71
CA TYR A 43 9.09 -0.85 0.70
C TYR A 43 7.73 -0.88 1.41
N ALA A 44 6.80 -0.07 0.92
CA ALA A 44 5.41 -0.12 1.35
C ALA A 44 4.61 -0.92 0.32
N SER A 45 3.85 -1.91 0.80
CA SER A 45 2.92 -2.69 -0.02
C SER A 45 1.49 -2.27 0.31
N ALA A 46 0.66 -2.15 -0.72
CA ALA A 46 -0.76 -1.90 -0.58
C ALA A 46 -1.52 -2.78 -1.58
N ASP A 47 -2.65 -3.32 -1.14
CA ASP A 47 -3.55 -4.04 -2.04
C ASP A 47 -4.25 -3.02 -2.94
N THR A 48 -4.15 -3.23 -4.24
CA THR A 48 -4.79 -2.37 -5.25
C THR A 48 -5.89 -3.14 -5.95
N ILE A 49 -7.03 -2.49 -6.16
CA ILE A 49 -8.15 -3.04 -6.92
C ILE A 49 -8.50 -2.09 -8.06
N ASP A 50 -8.82 -2.67 -9.21
CA ASP A 50 -9.33 -1.91 -10.35
C ASP A 50 -10.85 -1.76 -10.22
N VAL A 51 -11.34 -0.52 -10.27
CA VAL A 51 -12.77 -0.22 -10.26
C VAL A 51 -13.22 0.01 -11.69
N VAL A 52 -14.01 -0.92 -12.21
CA VAL A 52 -14.53 -0.88 -13.59
C VAL A 52 -16.06 -0.85 -13.60
N PRO A 53 -16.69 -0.14 -14.55
CA PRO A 53 -18.13 -0.15 -14.68
C PRO A 53 -18.62 -1.48 -15.27
N GLU A 54 -19.79 -1.93 -14.84
CA GLU A 54 -20.44 -3.13 -15.40
C GLU A 54 -20.96 -2.93 -16.83
N VAL A 55 -21.07 -1.67 -17.27
CA VAL A 55 -21.66 -1.30 -18.55
C VAL A 55 -20.71 -0.44 -19.38
N SER A 56 -20.72 -0.66 -20.69
CA SER A 56 -19.87 0.06 -21.65
C SER A 56 -20.49 1.36 -22.13
N GLY A 57 -19.83 2.49 -21.95
CA GLY A 57 -20.31 3.76 -22.49
C GLY A 57 -19.27 4.88 -22.41
N ARG A 58 -19.66 6.05 -22.92
CA ARG A 58 -18.81 7.26 -22.85
C ARG A 58 -18.87 7.84 -21.45
N ILE A 59 -17.71 8.17 -20.88
CA ILE A 59 -17.62 8.94 -19.63
C ILE A 59 -18.00 10.39 -19.93
N VAL A 60 -18.99 10.92 -19.21
CA VAL A 60 -19.46 12.32 -19.33
C VAL A 60 -18.95 13.19 -18.20
N GLU A 61 -18.52 12.60 -17.10
CA GLU A 61 -18.03 13.31 -15.92
C GLU A 61 -17.00 12.45 -15.17
N LEU A 62 -15.93 13.10 -14.72
CA LEU A 62 -14.92 12.54 -13.82
C LEU A 62 -14.96 13.38 -12.54
N ALA A 63 -15.43 12.79 -11.45
CA ALA A 63 -15.70 13.49 -10.20
C ALA A 63 -14.54 13.39 -9.18
N VAL A 64 -13.41 12.80 -9.60
CA VAL A 64 -12.23 12.58 -8.77
C VAL A 64 -10.96 13.07 -9.43
N THR A 65 -9.96 13.35 -8.60
CA THR A 65 -8.60 13.73 -9.00
C THR A 65 -7.59 12.67 -8.55
N ASP A 66 -6.38 12.75 -9.10
CA ASP A 66 -5.33 11.78 -8.79
C ASP A 66 -4.93 11.80 -7.31
N ASN A 67 -4.70 10.62 -6.73
CA ASN A 67 -4.39 10.40 -5.31
C ASN A 67 -5.42 10.95 -4.32
N GLN A 68 -6.65 11.25 -4.76
CA GLN A 68 -7.71 11.71 -3.88
C GLN A 68 -8.20 10.57 -2.96
N ALA A 69 -8.29 10.85 -1.66
CA ALA A 69 -8.91 9.93 -0.72
C ALA A 69 -10.43 9.87 -0.98
N VAL A 70 -10.94 8.68 -1.27
CA VAL A 70 -12.36 8.39 -1.53
C VAL A 70 -12.91 7.38 -0.52
N LYS A 71 -14.22 7.40 -0.32
CA LYS A 71 -14.95 6.47 0.53
C LYS A 71 -15.87 5.58 -0.31
N GLN A 72 -16.33 4.50 0.30
CA GLN A 72 -17.32 3.63 -0.33
C GLN A 72 -18.58 4.42 -0.67
N GLY A 73 -19.02 4.31 -1.92
CA GLY A 73 -20.21 4.99 -2.43
C GLY A 73 -19.94 6.36 -3.06
N ASP A 74 -18.70 6.85 -3.02
CA ASP A 74 -18.35 8.11 -3.68
C ASP A 74 -18.43 7.96 -5.21
N LEU A 75 -18.93 9.00 -5.88
CA LEU A 75 -18.98 9.05 -7.32
C LEU A 75 -17.57 9.22 -7.87
N LEU A 76 -17.09 8.23 -8.64
CA LEU A 76 -15.79 8.30 -9.30
C LEU A 76 -15.93 8.91 -10.71
N PHE A 77 -16.83 8.36 -11.51
CA PHE A 77 -17.11 8.82 -12.86
C PHE A 77 -18.55 8.46 -13.25
N ARG A 78 -19.10 9.19 -14.23
CA ARG A 78 -20.46 8.98 -14.73
C ARG A 78 -20.43 8.61 -16.21
N ILE A 79 -21.13 7.54 -16.56
CA ILE A 79 -21.34 7.10 -17.95
C ILE A 79 -22.59 7.81 -18.49
N ASP A 80 -22.58 8.13 -19.79
CA ASP A 80 -23.73 8.69 -20.50
C ASP A 80 -24.97 7.77 -20.37
N PRO A 81 -26.05 8.21 -19.69
CA PRO A 81 -27.21 7.37 -19.42
C PRO A 81 -28.15 7.25 -20.63
N ARG A 82 -28.05 8.16 -21.62
CA ARG A 82 -29.05 8.30 -22.69
C ARG A 82 -29.32 7.01 -23.48
N PRO A 83 -28.31 6.21 -23.88
CA PRO A 83 -28.58 4.95 -24.59
C PRO A 83 -29.34 3.94 -23.73
N TYR A 84 -29.06 3.92 -22.42
CA TYR A 84 -29.72 3.00 -21.49
C TYR A 84 -31.17 3.43 -21.21
N GLU A 85 -31.41 4.71 -21.02
CA GLU A 85 -32.76 5.28 -20.86
C GLU A 85 -33.62 5.02 -22.11
N ALA A 86 -33.05 5.22 -23.31
CA ALA A 86 -33.75 4.95 -24.56
C ALA A 86 -34.12 3.46 -24.70
N ASN A 87 -33.21 2.55 -24.32
CA ASN A 87 -33.48 1.11 -24.35
C ASN A 87 -34.53 0.70 -23.32
N LEU A 88 -34.51 1.29 -22.11
CA LEU A 88 -35.52 1.09 -21.09
C LEU A 88 -36.90 1.51 -21.60
N ALA A 89 -37.01 2.74 -22.12
CA ALA A 89 -38.27 3.25 -22.66
C ALA A 89 -38.82 2.39 -23.81
N LYS A 90 -37.93 1.86 -24.65
CA LYS A 90 -38.31 0.92 -25.72
C LYS A 90 -38.87 -0.40 -25.15
N ALA A 91 -38.25 -0.95 -24.12
CA ALA A 91 -38.70 -2.19 -23.49
C ALA A 91 -40.05 -2.00 -22.79
N GLU A 92 -40.24 -0.90 -22.08
CA GLU A 92 -41.51 -0.55 -21.43
C GLU A 92 -42.64 -0.36 -22.46
N ALA A 93 -42.37 0.33 -23.58
CA ALA A 93 -43.33 0.48 -24.66
C ALA A 93 -43.73 -0.88 -25.28
N SER A 94 -42.75 -1.79 -25.44
CA SER A 94 -43.01 -3.15 -25.92
C SER A 94 -43.90 -3.92 -24.93
N LEU A 95 -43.60 -3.86 -23.64
CA LEU A 95 -44.40 -4.51 -22.60
C LEU A 95 -45.86 -4.02 -22.64
N ALA A 96 -46.06 -2.70 -22.67
CA ALA A 96 -47.39 -2.10 -22.73
C ALA A 96 -48.18 -2.49 -23.99
N ALA A 97 -47.50 -2.69 -25.13
CA ALA A 97 -48.14 -3.18 -26.34
C ALA A 97 -48.59 -4.64 -26.21
N LEU A 98 -47.75 -5.50 -25.61
CA LEU A 98 -48.07 -6.90 -25.37
C LEU A 98 -49.23 -7.05 -24.37
N ASP A 99 -49.23 -6.29 -23.29
CA ASP A 99 -50.33 -6.32 -22.30
C ASP A 99 -51.66 -5.97 -22.93
N LYS A 100 -51.67 -4.97 -23.81
CA LYS A 100 -52.87 -4.62 -24.60
C LYS A 100 -53.29 -5.76 -25.51
N GLN A 101 -52.35 -6.46 -26.14
CA GLN A 101 -52.65 -7.60 -26.99
C GLN A 101 -53.25 -8.76 -26.19
N ILE A 102 -52.67 -9.10 -25.03
CA ILE A 102 -53.20 -10.13 -24.13
C ILE A 102 -54.61 -9.78 -23.68
N MET A 103 -54.85 -8.52 -23.28
CA MET A 103 -56.17 -8.04 -22.88
C MET A 103 -57.22 -8.20 -24.01
N LEU A 104 -56.83 -7.88 -25.25
CA LEU A 104 -57.71 -8.05 -26.41
C LEU A 104 -58.01 -9.53 -26.69
N THR A 105 -57.00 -10.42 -26.58
CA THR A 105 -57.18 -11.86 -26.78
C THR A 105 -58.06 -12.49 -25.70
N GLN A 106 -57.89 -12.14 -24.42
CA GLN A 106 -58.71 -12.64 -23.33
C GLN A 106 -60.18 -12.20 -23.43
N ARG A 107 -60.45 -11.03 -24.04
CA ARG A 107 -61.81 -10.53 -24.26
C ARG A 107 -62.54 -11.24 -25.40
N SER A 108 -61.83 -11.88 -26.32
CA SER A 108 -62.39 -12.53 -27.51
C SER A 108 -62.72 -14.02 -27.35
N VAL A 109 -62.60 -14.57 -26.14
CA VAL A 109 -63.00 -15.95 -25.78
C VAL A 109 -64.21 -15.88 -24.85
#